data_AF-A0A176J572-F1
#
_entry.id   AF-A0A176J572-F1
#
_cell.length_a   1.000
_cell.length_b   1.000
_cell.length_c   1.000
_cell.angle_alpha   90.00
_cell.angle_beta   90.00
_cell.angle_gamma   90.00
#
_symmetry.space_group_name_H-M   'P 1'
#
loop_
_entity.id
_entity.type
_entity.pdbx_description
1 polymer ?
#
loop_
_entity_poly.entity_id
_entity_poly.type
_entity_poly.pdbx_seq_one_letter_code
_entity_poly.pdbx_strand_id
1 'polypeptide(L)'
;MNRLIPHVAGVFTAMPVMMTVWLISFFPLSQPYLAASGISLLGGALTYGTAAAIVHARYLKKHELTRSEYRYIQKNLKEAKRKINRLSRALFSIRSISLLKQRVDLLRVVRKIYRLAEKDPQRFYRAEPFFYKHLDSAVELTERYAFLSAQPKKSDEIHSSLKESNRTLKELLYTIEQDLYHVLSDDISQLHFELDVAKQSINQAKDLK
;
A
#
# COMPACT_ATOMS: atom_id res chain seq x y z
N MET A 1 -1.17 6.23 -4.29
CA MET A 1 -1.40 6.29 -5.76
C MET A 1 -0.21 5.66 -6.47
N ASN A 2 -0.42 4.74 -7.42
CA ASN A 2 0.69 4.22 -8.22
C ASN A 2 1.40 5.39 -8.91
N ARG A 3 2.74 5.44 -8.85
CA ARG A 3 3.53 6.58 -9.34
C ARG A 3 3.26 6.88 -10.82
N LEU A 4 2.82 5.87 -11.58
CA LEU A 4 2.53 5.99 -13.00
C LEU A 4 1.20 6.68 -13.33
N ILE A 5 0.22 6.72 -12.41
CA ILE A 5 -1.12 7.28 -12.70
C ILE A 5 -1.09 8.75 -13.15
N PRO A 6 -0.43 9.69 -12.44
CA PRO A 6 -0.36 11.08 -12.89
C PRO A 6 0.43 11.22 -14.20
N HIS A 7 1.43 10.36 -14.44
CA HIS A 7 2.21 10.35 -15.67
C HIS A 7 1.39 9.86 -16.87
N VAL A 8 0.65 8.76 -16.72
CA VAL A 8 -0.22 8.21 -17.78
C VAL A 8 -1.33 9.19 -18.12
N ALA A 9 -1.98 9.79 -17.12
CA ALA A 9 -3.00 10.81 -17.35
C ALA A 9 -2.42 12.02 -18.10
N GLY A 10 -1.23 12.48 -17.71
CA GLY A 10 -0.55 13.58 -18.38
C GLY A 10 -0.18 13.28 -19.83
N VAL A 11 0.34 12.07 -20.13
CA VAL A 11 0.68 11.67 -21.50
C VAL A 11 -0.57 11.57 -22.37
N PHE A 12 -1.64 10.97 -21.83
CA PHE A 12 -2.91 10.80 -22.53
C PHE A 12 -3.55 12.13 -22.92
N THR A 13 -3.45 13.16 -22.07
CA THR A 13 -3.94 14.51 -22.39
C THR A 13 -2.98 15.31 -23.26
N ALA A 14 -1.67 15.15 -23.08
CA ALA A 14 -0.68 15.93 -23.81
C ALA A 14 -0.58 15.54 -25.30
N MET A 15 -0.70 14.25 -25.64
CA MET A 15 -0.56 13.80 -27.03
C MET A 15 -1.57 14.46 -28.00
N PRO A 16 -2.90 14.45 -27.74
CA PRO A 16 -3.86 15.15 -28.59
C PRO A 16 -3.61 16.65 -28.67
N VAL A 17 -3.21 17.28 -27.55
CA VAL A 17 -2.91 18.73 -27.52
C VAL A 17 -1.68 19.06 -28.36
N MET A 18 -0.64 18.24 -28.32
CA MET A 18 0.53 18.41 -29.19
C MET A 18 0.13 18.33 -30.66
N MET A 19 -0.71 17.35 -31.02
CA MET A 19 -1.14 17.17 -32.40
C MET A 19 -1.99 18.34 -32.90
N THR A 20 -2.93 18.84 -32.09
CA THR A 20 -3.77 20.00 -32.46
C THR A 20 -2.96 21.29 -32.52
N VAL A 21 -2.09 21.55 -31.54
CA VAL A 21 -1.21 22.73 -31.52
C VAL A 21 -0.26 22.73 -32.70
N TRP A 22 0.30 21.56 -33.07
CA TRP A 22 1.17 21.43 -34.24
C TRP A 22 0.42 21.75 -35.54
N LEU A 23 -0.77 21.17 -35.73
CA LEU A 23 -1.62 21.41 -36.92
C LEU A 23 -2.02 22.88 -37.05
N ILE A 24 -2.45 23.51 -35.94
CA ILE A 24 -2.81 24.93 -35.94
C ILE A 24 -1.59 25.82 -36.19
N SER A 25 -0.44 25.48 -35.61
CA SER A 25 0.77 26.28 -35.80
C SER A 25 1.32 26.20 -37.22
N PHE A 26 1.23 25.03 -37.87
CA PHE A 26 1.77 24.81 -39.21
C PHE A 26 0.86 25.34 -40.32
N PHE A 27 -0.46 25.08 -40.26
CA PHE A 27 -1.38 25.45 -41.33
C PHE A 27 -1.83 26.93 -41.23
N PRO A 28 -2.73 27.34 -40.32
CA PRO A 28 -3.23 28.71 -40.30
C PRO A 28 -2.19 29.77 -39.90
N LEU A 29 -1.22 29.42 -39.04
CA LEU A 29 -0.17 30.37 -38.63
C LEU A 29 1.08 30.35 -39.53
N SER A 30 1.14 29.45 -40.52
CA SER A 30 2.23 29.32 -41.49
C SER A 30 3.64 29.29 -40.86
N GLN A 31 3.76 28.75 -39.64
CA GLN A 31 5.05 28.70 -38.97
C GLN A 31 5.97 27.66 -39.64
N PRO A 32 7.28 27.92 -39.73
CA PRO A 32 8.24 26.93 -40.21
C PRO A 32 8.13 25.63 -39.41
N TYR A 33 8.38 24.49 -40.07
CA TYR A 33 8.24 23.16 -39.46
C TYR A 33 8.92 23.03 -38.10
N LEU A 34 10.15 23.56 -37.95
CA LEU A 34 10.89 23.53 -36.69
C LEU A 34 10.24 24.38 -35.59
N ALA A 35 9.73 25.56 -35.94
CA ALA A 35 9.05 26.45 -35.00
C ALA A 35 7.72 25.83 -34.52
N ALA A 36 6.91 25.30 -35.44
CA ALA A 36 5.65 24.62 -35.11
C ALA A 36 5.89 23.38 -34.23
N SER A 37 6.95 22.61 -34.52
CA SER A 37 7.36 21.47 -33.70
C SER A 37 7.77 21.91 -32.30
N GLY A 38 8.59 22.95 -32.17
CA GLY A 38 8.98 23.52 -30.87
C GLY A 38 7.79 24.01 -30.04
N ILE A 39 6.86 24.75 -30.65
CA ILE A 39 5.64 25.24 -30.00
C ILE A 39 4.78 24.07 -29.52
N SER A 40 4.61 23.03 -30.35
CA SER A 40 3.84 21.85 -29.98
C SER A 40 4.45 21.08 -28.80
N LEU A 41 5.78 20.90 -28.78
CA LEU A 41 6.50 20.25 -27.68
C LEU A 41 6.33 21.03 -26.37
N LEU A 42 6.45 22.37 -26.44
CA LEU A 42 6.24 23.23 -25.28
C LEU A 42 4.79 23.16 -24.77
N GLY A 43 3.81 23.25 -25.67
CA GLY A 43 2.39 23.09 -25.33
C GLY A 43 2.08 21.73 -24.71
N GLY A 44 2.66 20.66 -25.24
CA GLY A 44 2.57 19.31 -24.69
C GLY A 44 3.16 19.19 -23.30
N ALA A 45 4.37 19.72 -23.08
CA ALA A 45 5.04 19.69 -21.78
C ALA A 45 4.25 20.45 -20.71
N LEU A 46 3.69 21.62 -21.05
CA LEU A 46 2.83 22.40 -20.15
C LEU A 46 1.54 21.65 -19.81
N THR A 47 0.90 21.06 -20.82
CA THR A 47 -0.33 20.26 -20.65
C THR A 47 -0.07 19.04 -19.76
N TYR A 48 1.04 18.34 -19.98
CA TYR A 48 1.45 17.20 -19.16
C TYR A 48 1.65 17.61 -17.70
N GLY A 49 2.39 18.70 -17.45
CA GLY A 49 2.68 19.18 -16.10
C GLY A 49 1.41 19.59 -15.34
N THR A 50 0.50 20.32 -15.99
CA THR A 50 -0.76 20.76 -15.40
C THR A 50 -1.71 19.58 -15.13
N ALA A 51 -1.87 18.65 -16.08
CA ALA A 51 -2.68 17.45 -15.89
C ALA A 51 -2.16 16.58 -14.74
N ALA A 52 -0.85 16.33 -14.68
CA ALA A 52 -0.22 15.57 -13.60
C ALA A 52 -0.41 16.25 -12.24
N ALA A 53 -0.26 17.57 -12.17
CA ALA A 53 -0.46 18.35 -10.95
C ALA A 53 -1.92 18.30 -10.46
N ILE A 54 -2.89 18.41 -11.36
CA ILE A 54 -4.33 18.33 -11.04
C ILE A 54 -4.68 16.95 -10.51
N VAL A 55 -4.24 15.87 -11.17
CA VAL A 55 -4.49 14.49 -10.73
C VAL A 55 -3.90 14.27 -9.35
N HIS A 56 -2.67 14.74 -9.11
CA HIS A 56 -2.03 14.62 -7.81
C HIS A 56 -2.77 15.42 -6.72
N ALA A 57 -3.16 16.66 -7.00
CA ALA A 57 -3.90 17.50 -6.06
C ALA A 57 -5.27 16.89 -5.71
N ARG A 58 -6.00 16.35 -6.71
CA ARG A 58 -7.27 15.64 -6.50
C ARG A 58 -7.08 14.40 -5.65
N TYR A 59 -6.01 13.64 -5.86
CA TYR A 59 -5.71 12.47 -5.05
C TYR A 59 -5.46 12.85 -3.58
N LEU A 60 -4.64 13.89 -3.34
CA LEU A 60 -4.39 14.38 -1.99
C LEU A 60 -5.67 14.88 -1.32
N LYS A 61 -6.48 15.68 -2.03
CA LYS A 61 -7.76 16.19 -1.51
C LYS A 61 -8.75 15.06 -1.20
N LYS A 62 -8.84 14.04 -2.06
CA LYS A 62 -9.73 12.88 -1.86
C LYS A 62 -9.39 12.11 -0.59
N HIS A 63 -8.12 12.03 -0.25
CA HIS A 63 -7.65 11.37 0.97
C HIS A 63 -7.37 12.39 2.09
N GLU A 64 -7.76 13.65 1.95
CA GLU A 64 -7.55 14.71 2.96
C GLU A 64 -6.09 14.81 3.47
N LEU A 65 -5.12 14.54 2.60
CA LEU A 65 -3.69 14.54 2.95
C LEU A 65 -3.00 15.81 2.46
N THR A 66 -2.11 16.34 3.29
CA THR A 66 -1.11 17.31 2.87
C THR A 66 0.02 16.63 2.08
N ARG A 67 0.79 17.43 1.31
CA ARG A 67 1.96 16.93 0.56
C ARG A 67 3.06 16.37 1.47
N SER A 68 3.22 16.91 2.67
CA SER A 68 4.17 16.42 3.68
C SER A 68 3.74 15.06 4.22
N GLU A 69 2.48 14.93 4.63
CA GLU A 69 1.92 13.67 5.14
C GLU A 69 2.00 12.55 4.10
N TYR A 70 1.58 12.84 2.86
CA TYR A 70 1.68 11.85 1.79
C TYR A 70 3.12 11.40 1.56
N ARG A 71 4.09 12.32 1.53
CA ARG A 71 5.52 11.96 1.39
C ARG A 71 6.01 11.12 2.56
N TYR A 72 5.60 11.45 3.77
CA TYR A 72 5.94 10.71 4.98
C TYR A 72 5.39 9.28 4.91
N ILE A 73 4.10 9.10 4.62
CA ILE A 73 3.47 7.79 4.44
C ILE A 73 4.20 6.99 3.36
N GLN A 74 4.49 7.60 2.21
CA GLN A 74 5.19 6.93 1.11
C GLN A 74 6.61 6.48 1.49
N LYS A 75 7.33 7.27 2.30
CA LYS A 75 8.65 6.89 2.83
C LYS A 75 8.53 5.65 3.72
N ASN A 76 7.60 5.66 4.66
CA ASN A 76 7.40 4.54 5.59
C ASN A 76 6.88 3.28 4.89
N LEU A 77 5.97 3.41 3.90
CA LEU A 77 5.54 2.28 3.07
C LEU A 77 6.71 1.67 2.28
N LYS A 78 7.61 2.50 1.75
CA LYS A 78 8.80 2.01 1.05
C LYS A 78 9.72 1.21 1.98
N GLU A 79 9.91 1.69 3.21
CA GLU A 79 10.68 0.98 4.23
C GLU A 79 9.99 -0.33 4.64
N ALA A 80 8.69 -0.28 4.93
CA ALA A 80 7.88 -1.43 5.27
C ALA A 80 7.97 -2.52 4.18
N LYS A 81 7.90 -2.15 2.90
CA LYS A 81 8.07 -3.10 1.79
C LYS A 81 9.41 -3.86 1.86
N ARG A 82 10.50 -3.18 2.24
CA ARG A 82 11.81 -3.82 2.45
C ARG A 82 11.79 -4.78 3.64
N LYS A 83 11.18 -4.37 4.75
CA LYS A 83 10.97 -5.20 5.95
C LYS A 83 10.14 -6.46 5.62
N ILE A 84 9.05 -6.32 4.87
CA ILE A 84 8.21 -7.43 4.43
C ILE A 84 8.99 -8.42 3.55
N ASN A 85 9.85 -7.93 2.65
CA ASN A 85 10.69 -8.79 1.82
C ASN A 85 11.76 -9.53 2.63
N ARG A 86 12.32 -8.89 3.67
CA ARG A 86 13.22 -9.53 4.64
C ARG A 86 12.49 -10.61 5.43
N LEU A 87 11.36 -10.28 6.03
CA LEU A 87 10.48 -11.22 6.73
C LEU A 87 10.15 -12.43 5.85
N SER A 88 9.70 -12.19 4.62
CA SER A 88 9.37 -13.25 3.67
C SER A 88 10.55 -14.19 3.44
N ARG A 89 11.76 -13.67 3.21
CA ARG A 89 12.97 -14.49 3.00
C ARG A 89 13.32 -15.31 4.24
N ALA A 90 13.25 -14.71 5.42
CA ALA A 90 13.52 -15.40 6.69
C ALA A 90 12.49 -16.50 6.98
N LEU A 91 11.21 -16.28 6.71
CA LEU A 91 10.17 -17.30 6.90
C LEU A 91 10.34 -18.52 6.00
N PHE A 92 10.78 -18.30 4.74
CA PHE A 92 11.00 -19.37 3.76
C PHE A 92 12.31 -20.13 3.95
N SER A 93 13.32 -19.56 4.62
CA SER A 93 14.59 -20.27 4.88
C SER A 93 14.46 -21.34 5.97
N ILE A 94 13.46 -21.24 6.84
CA ILE A 94 13.24 -22.20 7.93
C ILE A 94 12.61 -23.49 7.39
N ARG A 95 13.29 -24.63 7.54
CA ARG A 95 12.90 -25.94 6.96
C ARG A 95 11.77 -26.71 7.69
N SER A 96 11.19 -26.15 8.74
CA SER A 96 10.15 -26.85 9.53
C SER A 96 8.74 -26.65 8.98
N ILE A 97 8.09 -27.77 8.60
CA ILE A 97 6.72 -27.83 8.05
C ILE A 97 5.67 -27.57 9.13
N SER A 98 5.90 -28.02 10.37
CA SER A 98 4.97 -27.85 11.49
C SER A 98 4.62 -26.38 11.77
N LEU A 99 5.54 -25.47 11.45
CA LEU A 99 5.38 -24.03 11.66
C LEU A 99 4.93 -23.29 10.39
N LEU A 100 4.78 -23.97 9.25
CA LEU A 100 4.51 -23.35 7.96
C LEU A 100 3.20 -22.55 7.97
N LYS A 101 2.14 -23.08 8.60
CA LYS A 101 0.84 -22.41 8.71
C LYS A 101 0.97 -21.03 9.36
N GLN A 102 1.54 -20.96 10.55
CA GLN A 102 1.74 -19.71 11.30
C GLN A 102 2.55 -18.69 10.49
N ARG A 103 3.58 -19.13 9.76
CA ARG A 103 4.40 -18.25 8.92
C ARG A 103 3.62 -17.69 7.73
N VAL A 104 2.83 -18.53 7.07
CA VAL A 104 1.97 -18.10 5.96
C VAL A 104 0.93 -17.12 6.46
N ASP A 105 0.33 -17.37 7.62
CA ASP A 105 -0.65 -16.47 8.23
C ASP A 105 -0.02 -15.12 8.58
N LEU A 106 1.15 -15.11 9.24
CA LEU A 106 1.90 -13.87 9.51
C LEU A 106 2.18 -13.07 8.24
N LEU A 107 2.72 -13.71 7.20
CA LEU A 107 3.03 -13.03 5.95
C LEU A 107 1.76 -12.54 5.24
N ARG A 108 0.64 -13.26 5.35
CA ARG A 108 -0.66 -12.87 4.79
C ARG A 108 -1.17 -11.60 5.48
N VAL A 109 -1.22 -11.56 6.81
CA VAL A 109 -1.73 -10.42 7.58
C VAL A 109 -0.84 -9.19 7.37
N VAL A 110 0.48 -9.33 7.48
CA VAL A 110 1.47 -8.28 7.22
C VAL A 110 1.28 -7.66 5.82
N ARG A 111 1.16 -8.50 4.78
CA ARG A 111 0.93 -8.02 3.41
C ARG A 111 -0.44 -7.37 3.25
N LYS A 112 -1.46 -7.83 3.98
CA LYS A 112 -2.81 -7.26 3.93
C LYS A 112 -2.82 -5.84 4.48
N ILE A 113 -2.23 -5.60 5.67
CA ILE A 113 -2.10 -4.25 6.25
C ILE A 113 -1.36 -3.33 5.29
N TYR A 114 -0.22 -3.77 4.77
CA TYR A 114 0.55 -3.01 3.78
C TYR A 114 -0.27 -2.60 2.56
N ARG A 115 -1.00 -3.55 1.95
CA ARG A 115 -1.83 -3.27 0.76
C ARG A 115 -2.99 -2.33 1.07
N LEU A 116 -3.60 -2.42 2.25
CA LEU A 116 -4.66 -1.52 2.68
C LEU A 116 -4.13 -0.08 2.80
N ALA A 117 -2.99 0.11 3.47
CA ALA A 117 -2.35 1.42 3.61
C ALA A 117 -1.77 1.95 2.27
N GLU A 118 -1.34 1.08 1.37
CA GLU A 118 -0.88 1.49 0.02
C GLU A 118 -2.05 1.96 -0.86
N LYS A 119 -3.20 1.28 -0.75
CA LYS A 119 -4.43 1.63 -1.49
C LYS A 119 -5.07 2.91 -0.93
N ASP A 120 -5.12 3.02 0.38
CA ASP A 120 -5.72 4.14 1.10
C ASP A 120 -4.73 4.69 2.14
N PRO A 121 -3.97 5.74 1.81
CA PRO A 121 -2.86 6.18 2.65
C PRO A 121 -3.29 6.75 4.01
N GLN A 122 -4.55 7.16 4.19
CA GLN A 122 -5.04 7.55 5.52
C GLN A 122 -4.98 6.39 6.52
N ARG A 123 -5.17 5.15 6.05
CA ARG A 123 -5.11 3.96 6.89
C ARG A 123 -3.72 3.70 7.48
N PHE A 124 -2.69 4.33 6.93
CA PHE A 124 -1.34 4.29 7.50
C PHE A 124 -1.34 4.71 8.98
N TYR A 125 -2.08 5.76 9.33
CA TYR A 125 -2.13 6.27 10.71
C TYR A 125 -2.81 5.30 11.68
N ARG A 126 -3.78 4.51 11.21
CA ARG A 126 -4.40 3.45 12.05
C ARG A 126 -3.49 2.24 12.21
N ALA A 127 -2.68 1.97 11.19
CA ALA A 127 -1.62 0.96 11.21
C ALA A 127 -0.30 1.49 11.80
N GLU A 128 -0.29 2.64 12.47
CA GLU A 128 0.94 3.24 12.98
C GLU A 128 1.76 2.30 13.87
N PRO A 129 1.17 1.61 14.88
CA PRO A 129 1.90 0.64 15.71
C PRO A 129 2.50 -0.50 14.89
N PHE A 130 1.77 -0.97 13.88
CA PHE A 130 2.25 -2.00 12.96
C PHE A 130 3.53 -1.56 12.23
N PHE A 131 3.51 -0.37 11.61
CA PHE A 131 4.61 0.10 10.77
C PHE A 131 5.88 0.44 11.58
N TYR A 132 5.74 0.93 12.81
CA TYR A 132 6.87 1.36 13.63
C TYR A 132 7.42 0.28 14.57
N LYS A 133 6.57 -0.61 15.06
CA LYS A 133 6.95 -1.56 16.11
C LYS A 133 6.77 -3.00 15.65
N HIS A 134 5.54 -3.41 15.38
CA HIS A 134 5.24 -4.85 15.28
C HIS A 134 5.87 -5.50 14.05
N LEU A 135 5.91 -4.80 12.91
CA LEU A 135 6.58 -5.30 11.71
C LEU A 135 8.10 -5.47 11.93
N ASP A 136 8.74 -4.54 12.63
CA ASP A 136 10.17 -4.58 12.89
C ASP A 136 10.54 -5.73 13.82
N SER A 137 9.79 -5.87 14.93
CA SER A 137 9.94 -6.99 15.85
C SER A 137 9.71 -8.33 15.15
N ALA A 138 8.74 -8.43 14.23
CA ALA A 138 8.47 -9.65 13.49
C ALA A 138 9.63 -10.02 12.57
N VAL A 139 10.23 -9.04 11.90
CA VAL A 139 11.43 -9.24 11.06
C VAL A 139 12.59 -9.74 11.91
N GLU A 140 12.95 -9.03 12.97
CA GLU A 140 14.12 -9.36 13.78
C GLU A 140 13.97 -10.74 14.43
N LEU A 141 12.83 -11.02 15.06
CA LEU A 141 12.58 -12.30 15.72
C LEU A 141 12.59 -13.46 14.71
N THR A 142 12.03 -13.28 13.52
CA THR A 142 12.04 -14.31 12.48
C THR A 142 13.44 -14.53 11.91
N GLU A 143 14.21 -13.48 11.66
CA GLU A 143 15.57 -13.59 11.15
C GLU A 143 16.49 -14.31 12.16
N ARG A 144 16.39 -13.96 13.45
CA ARG A 144 17.12 -14.63 14.53
C ARG A 144 16.71 -16.08 14.68
N TYR A 145 15.40 -16.35 14.66
CA TYR A 145 14.89 -17.73 14.69
C TYR A 145 15.46 -18.53 13.50
N ALA A 146 15.40 -17.98 12.29
CA ALA A 146 15.90 -18.65 11.09
C ALA A 146 17.38 -18.99 11.20
N PHE A 147 18.19 -18.02 11.63
CA PHE A 147 19.62 -18.21 11.85
C PHE A 147 19.93 -19.30 12.88
N LEU A 148 19.28 -19.29 14.04
CA LEU A 148 19.51 -20.28 15.11
C LEU A 148 18.97 -21.66 14.71
N SER A 149 17.85 -21.73 14.01
CA SER A 149 17.26 -23.00 13.56
C SER A 149 18.15 -23.74 12.55
N ALA A 150 18.94 -22.99 11.77
CA ALA A 150 19.87 -23.52 10.77
C ALA A 150 21.17 -24.07 11.35
N GLN A 151 21.46 -23.85 12.64
CA GLN A 151 22.71 -24.31 13.25
C GLN A 151 22.81 -25.84 13.28
N PRO A 152 23.97 -26.43 12.93
CA PRO A 152 24.15 -27.88 12.85
C PRO A 152 24.14 -28.54 14.23
N LYS A 153 24.74 -27.90 15.23
CA LYS A 153 24.71 -28.33 16.64
C LYS A 153 23.96 -27.27 17.45
N LYS A 154 22.90 -27.69 18.14
CA LYS A 154 22.07 -26.82 18.98
C LYS A 154 22.32 -27.19 20.44
N SER A 155 22.65 -26.21 21.28
CA SER A 155 22.65 -26.39 22.73
C SER A 155 21.22 -26.41 23.26
N ASP A 156 21.03 -26.86 24.49
CA ASP A 156 19.73 -26.81 25.18
C ASP A 156 19.20 -25.37 25.28
N GLU A 157 20.10 -24.40 25.45
CA GLU A 157 19.77 -22.98 25.44
C GLU A 157 19.21 -22.53 24.07
N ILE A 158 19.79 -22.98 22.95
CA ILE A 158 19.28 -22.70 21.61
C ILE A 158 17.89 -23.35 21.43
N HIS A 159 17.69 -24.57 21.92
CA HIS A 159 16.39 -25.23 21.87
C HIS A 159 15.31 -24.47 22.66
N SER A 160 15.64 -24.02 23.88
CA SER A 160 14.76 -23.20 24.70
C SER A 160 14.43 -21.87 24.02
N SER A 161 15.45 -21.17 23.50
CA SER A 161 15.31 -19.89 22.80
C SER A 161 14.45 -20.00 21.54
N LEU A 162 14.58 -21.09 20.77
CA LEU A 162 13.74 -21.35 19.60
C LEU A 162 12.28 -21.61 20.01
N LYS A 163 12.05 -22.34 21.10
CA LYS A 163 10.70 -22.59 21.63
C LYS A 163 10.03 -21.30 22.09
N GLU A 164 10.75 -20.46 22.84
CA GLU A 164 10.29 -19.17 23.30
C GLU A 164 10.02 -18.22 22.11
N SER A 165 10.97 -18.10 21.19
CA SER A 165 10.81 -17.28 19.98
C SER A 165 9.57 -17.69 19.18
N ASN A 166 9.28 -18.97 19.09
CA ASN A 166 8.08 -19.46 18.41
C ASN A 166 6.79 -19.04 19.13
N ARG A 167 6.77 -19.08 20.47
CA ARG A 167 5.64 -18.58 21.27
C ARG A 167 5.46 -17.08 21.06
N THR A 168 6.53 -16.31 21.15
CA THR A 168 6.52 -14.86 20.96
C THR A 168 6.09 -14.47 19.54
N LEU A 169 6.49 -15.22 18.51
CA LEU A 169 5.99 -15.02 17.13
C LEU A 169 4.48 -15.28 17.00
N LYS A 170 3.88 -16.16 17.82
CA LYS A 170 2.43 -16.38 17.83
C LYS A 170 1.71 -15.20 18.48
N GLU A 171 2.23 -14.72 19.59
CA GLU A 171 1.69 -13.55 20.28
C GLU A 171 1.80 -12.30 19.40
N LEU A 172 2.92 -12.14 18.70
CA LEU A 172 3.12 -11.03 17.78
C LEU A 172 2.20 -11.13 16.55
N LEU A 173 1.94 -12.34 16.04
CA LEU A 173 0.93 -12.54 15.00
C LEU A 173 -0.44 -12.04 15.48
N TYR A 174 -0.87 -12.42 16.69
CA TYR A 174 -2.13 -11.95 17.26
C TYR A 174 -2.17 -10.42 17.37
N THR A 175 -1.10 -9.79 17.83
CA THR A 175 -1.01 -8.32 17.89
C THR A 175 -1.13 -7.68 16.50
N ILE A 176 -0.47 -8.25 15.50
CA ILE A 176 -0.56 -7.76 14.11
C ILE A 176 -1.97 -7.99 13.53
N GLU A 177 -2.67 -9.04 13.93
CA GLU A 177 -4.08 -9.23 13.58
C GLU A 177 -4.96 -8.13 14.20
N GLN A 178 -4.69 -7.72 15.45
CA GLN A 178 -5.36 -6.58 16.07
C GLN A 178 -5.08 -5.28 15.31
N ASP A 179 -3.84 -5.02 14.89
CA ASP A 179 -3.54 -3.88 14.02
C ASP A 179 -4.37 -3.92 12.73
N LEU A 180 -4.53 -5.10 12.12
CA LEU A 180 -5.38 -5.26 10.94
C LEU A 180 -6.86 -4.94 11.25
N TYR A 181 -7.39 -5.37 12.39
CA TYR A 181 -8.75 -5.02 12.81
C TYR A 181 -8.92 -3.51 12.99
N HIS A 182 -7.95 -2.84 13.61
CA HIS A 182 -7.94 -1.37 13.74
C HIS A 182 -7.92 -0.67 12.37
N VAL A 183 -7.18 -1.20 11.40
CA VAL A 183 -7.14 -0.67 10.03
C VAL A 183 -8.47 -0.84 9.29
N LEU A 184 -9.26 -1.84 9.65
CA LEU A 184 -10.56 -2.17 9.06
C LEU A 184 -11.74 -1.60 9.85
N SER A 185 -11.51 -0.87 10.94
CA SER A 185 -12.54 -0.39 11.87
C SER A 185 -13.72 0.29 11.17
N ASP A 186 -13.43 1.18 10.22
CA ASP A 186 -14.46 1.95 9.52
C ASP A 186 -15.24 1.10 8.54
N ASP A 187 -14.56 0.16 7.87
CA ASP A 187 -15.22 -0.76 6.95
C ASP A 187 -16.20 -1.66 7.71
N ILE A 188 -15.83 -2.09 8.92
CA ILE A 188 -16.68 -2.89 9.81
C ILE A 188 -17.88 -2.06 10.28
N SER A 189 -17.64 -0.81 10.69
CA SER A 189 -18.69 0.10 11.15
C SER A 189 -19.69 0.42 10.03
N GLN A 190 -19.19 0.66 8.82
CA GLN A 190 -20.01 0.88 7.63
C GLN A 190 -20.84 -0.37 7.30
N LEU A 191 -20.24 -1.55 7.34
CA LEU A 191 -20.95 -2.80 7.11
C LEU A 191 -22.10 -3.00 8.09
N HIS A 192 -21.89 -2.72 9.39
CA HIS A 192 -22.96 -2.82 10.38
C HIS A 192 -24.13 -1.87 10.08
N PHE A 193 -23.83 -0.62 9.72
CA PHE A 193 -24.86 0.33 9.32
C PHE A 193 -25.65 -0.15 8.09
N GLU A 194 -24.96 -0.62 7.04
CA GLU A 194 -25.61 -1.15 5.83
C GLU A 194 -26.50 -2.38 6.14
N LEU A 195 -26.05 -3.25 7.05
CA LEU A 195 -26.84 -4.39 7.51
C LEU A 195 -28.09 -3.97 8.27
N ASP A 196 -28.01 -2.95 9.11
CA ASP A 196 -29.16 -2.46 9.89
C ASP A 196 -30.21 -1.80 8.99
N VAL A 197 -29.77 -1.01 8.01
CA VAL A 197 -30.64 -0.43 6.97
C VAL A 197 -31.33 -1.54 6.15
N ALA A 198 -30.58 -2.56 5.75
CA ALA A 198 -31.12 -3.69 4.99
C ALA A 198 -32.17 -4.47 5.81
N LYS A 199 -31.90 -4.75 7.08
CA LYS A 199 -32.85 -5.42 7.99
C LYS A 199 -34.13 -4.61 8.15
N GLN A 200 -34.02 -3.30 8.36
CA GLN A 200 -35.18 -2.43 8.51
C GLN A 200 -36.04 -2.41 7.24
N SER A 201 -35.41 -2.35 6.07
CA SER A 201 -36.10 -2.38 4.78
C SER A 201 -36.84 -3.72 4.56
N ILE A 202 -36.22 -4.84 4.93
CA ILE A 202 -36.84 -6.17 4.86
C ILE A 202 -38.04 -6.28 5.81
N ASN A 203 -37.92 -5.76 7.03
CA ASN A 203 -39.01 -5.79 8.00
C ASN A 203 -40.20 -4.95 7.52
N GLN A 204 -39.95 -3.73 7.03
CA GLN A 204 -41.00 -2.89 6.43
C GLN A 204 -41.70 -3.57 5.25
N ALA A 205 -40.95 -4.27 4.39
CA ALA A 205 -41.53 -5.02 3.27
C ALA A 205 -42.34 -6.25 3.70
N LYS A 206 -42.07 -6.81 4.89
CA LYS A 206 -42.86 -7.90 5.49
C LYS A 206 -44.12 -7.38 6.17
N ASP A 207 -44.05 -6.22 6.83
CA ASP A 207 -45.19 -5.61 7.52
C ASP A 207 -46.25 -5.04 6.55
N LEU A 208 -45.87 -4.83 5.28
CA LEU A 208 -46.76 -4.41 4.19
C LEU A 208 -47.45 -5.58 3.46
N LYS A 209 -47.24 -6.83 3.89
CA LYS A 209 -47.91 -8.04 3.36
C LYS A 209 -48.86 -8.63 4.39
#